data_AF-E5L9P3-F1
#
_entry.id   AF-E5L9P3-F1
#
_cell.length_a   1.000
_cell.length_b   1.000
_cell.length_c   1.000
_cell.angle_alpha   90.00
_cell.angle_beta   90.00
_cell.angle_gamma   90.00
#
_symmetry.space_group_name_H-M   'P 1'
#
loop_
_entity.id
_entity.type
_entity.pdbx_description
1 polymer ?
#
loop_
_entity_poly.entity_id
_entity_poly.type
_entity_poly.pdbx_seq_one_letter_code
_entity_poly.pdbx_strand_id
1 'polypeptide(L)'
;MARVLPIFSIFLLYCALATCQDSRDKLEGVDVEEVCADRPADEYFRLDTDGDCREVYRCTKSGLKEIQCPSGLAFDILKQTCDWKAKVTNCDEKEKPRKVKPILKTDEPICPEGKLSCGDGECLDKELFCNGKPDCKDESDENACSVDDDPNRAPECDPTQCALPDCFCSADGTRIPGAIEPTQVPQMITITFNGAVNVDNIDLYEDIFNGQRQNPNGCSIKGTFFVSHKYTNYSAVQDLHRRGHEISVFSLTHKDDPNYWSSGS
;
A
#
# COMPACT_ATOMS: atom_id res chain seq x y z
N MET A 1 -68.55 53.34 -20.65
CA MET A 1 -67.86 54.58 -20.22
C MET A 1 -67.11 54.27 -18.95
N ALA A 2 -65.77 54.24 -18.98
CA ALA A 2 -64.93 54.39 -17.79
C ALA A 2 -63.52 54.78 -18.25
N ARG A 3 -63.04 55.92 -17.77
CA ARG A 3 -61.69 56.45 -17.92
C ARG A 3 -60.93 56.26 -16.58
N VAL A 4 -59.61 56.37 -16.69
CA VAL A 4 -58.61 56.84 -15.69
C VAL A 4 -57.80 55.77 -14.92
N LEU A 5 -56.63 55.43 -15.50
CA LEU A 5 -55.22 55.67 -15.06
C LEU A 5 -54.68 55.30 -13.63
N PRO A 6 -53.34 55.18 -13.46
CA PRO A 6 -52.63 54.11 -12.75
C PRO A 6 -51.87 54.56 -11.48
N ILE A 7 -51.25 53.62 -10.75
CA ILE A 7 -50.24 53.92 -9.72
C ILE A 7 -49.05 52.95 -9.82
N PHE A 8 -47.87 53.57 -9.67
CA PHE A 8 -46.47 53.13 -9.76
C PHE A 8 -45.98 52.13 -8.68
N SER A 9 -44.83 51.50 -8.98
CA SER A 9 -43.70 51.16 -8.05
C SER A 9 -43.92 50.01 -7.05
N ILE A 10 -42.95 49.17 -6.61
CA ILE A 10 -41.49 49.01 -6.70
C ILE A 10 -41.14 47.69 -5.94
N PHE A 11 -40.02 47.02 -6.30
CA PHE A 11 -39.29 45.98 -5.52
C PHE A 11 -39.98 44.59 -5.40
N LEU A 12 -39.30 43.43 -5.34
CA LEU A 12 -37.94 43.12 -4.90
C LEU A 12 -37.51 41.76 -5.50
N LEU A 13 -36.24 41.73 -5.91
CA LEU A 13 -35.46 40.57 -6.31
C LEU A 13 -35.31 39.60 -5.11
N TYR A 14 -35.90 38.41 -5.15
CA TYR A 14 -35.64 37.34 -4.17
C TYR A 14 -35.81 35.97 -4.81
N CYS A 15 -34.71 35.38 -5.28
CA CYS A 15 -34.55 33.92 -5.33
C CYS A 15 -33.09 33.56 -5.64
N ALA A 16 -32.20 33.78 -4.67
CA ALA A 16 -30.84 33.26 -4.70
C ALA A 16 -30.43 32.85 -3.28
N LEU A 17 -31.02 31.78 -2.75
CA LEU A 17 -30.70 31.24 -1.41
C LEU A 17 -31.13 29.76 -1.23
N ALA A 18 -31.19 28.96 -2.30
CA ALA A 18 -31.70 27.57 -2.20
C ALA A 18 -30.62 26.48 -2.31
N THR A 19 -29.32 26.79 -2.30
CA THR A 19 -28.25 25.78 -2.47
C THR A 19 -27.19 25.78 -1.36
N CYS A 20 -27.48 26.37 -0.19
CA CYS A 20 -26.52 26.43 0.93
C CYS A 20 -27.12 25.95 2.27
N GLN A 21 -28.19 25.14 2.22
CA GLN A 21 -28.90 24.66 3.41
C GLN A 21 -28.49 23.23 3.80
N ASP A 22 -28.09 22.39 2.83
CA ASP A 22 -27.86 20.95 3.04
C ASP A 22 -26.61 20.64 3.88
N SER A 23 -25.53 21.42 3.73
CA SER A 23 -24.28 21.22 4.50
C SER A 23 -24.36 21.77 5.94
N ARG A 24 -25.34 22.63 6.25
CA ARG A 24 -25.45 23.28 7.57
C ARG A 24 -26.26 22.46 8.57
N ASP A 25 -27.22 21.67 8.09
CA ASP A 25 -28.08 20.84 8.95
C ASP A 25 -27.35 19.61 9.52
N LYS A 26 -26.30 19.09 8.87
CA LYS A 26 -25.55 17.92 9.38
C LYS A 26 -24.56 18.22 10.52
N LEU A 27 -24.22 19.49 10.74
CA LEU A 27 -23.35 19.92 11.85
C LEU A 27 -24.14 20.42 13.08
N GLU A 28 -25.47 20.52 13.00
CA GLU A 28 -26.28 20.88 14.17
C GLU A 28 -26.30 19.73 15.18
N GLY A 29 -25.55 19.88 16.28
CA GLY A 29 -25.48 18.91 17.37
C GLY A 29 -24.19 18.08 17.44
N VAL A 30 -23.21 18.34 16.57
CA VAL A 30 -21.90 17.68 16.64
C VAL A 30 -20.97 18.49 17.55
N ASP A 31 -20.60 17.93 18.70
CA ASP A 31 -19.57 18.52 19.56
C ASP A 31 -18.19 18.30 18.93
N VAL A 32 -17.65 19.37 18.34
CA VAL A 32 -16.36 19.34 17.64
C VAL A 32 -15.20 19.04 18.58
N GLU A 33 -15.29 19.45 19.85
CA GLU A 33 -14.23 19.20 20.84
C GLU A 33 -14.19 17.73 21.22
N GLU A 34 -15.35 17.09 21.44
CA GLU A 34 -15.46 15.67 21.72
C GLU A 34 -15.02 14.80 20.53
N VAL A 35 -15.48 15.14 19.32
CA VAL A 35 -15.16 14.37 18.11
C VAL A 35 -13.65 14.42 17.79
N CYS A 36 -12.98 15.53 18.08
CA CYS A 36 -11.57 15.72 17.75
C CYS A 36 -10.58 15.41 18.88
N ALA A 37 -11.02 15.15 20.12
CA ALA A 37 -10.15 15.02 21.29
C ALA A 37 -9.00 14.00 21.12
N ASP A 38 -9.30 12.84 20.51
CA ASP A 38 -8.32 11.75 20.35
C ASP A 38 -7.98 11.46 18.88
N ARG A 39 -8.32 12.34 17.94
CA ARG A 39 -8.10 12.12 16.50
C ARG A 39 -6.84 12.83 16.00
N PRO A 40 -5.92 12.13 15.31
CA PRO A 40 -4.80 12.78 14.66
C PRO A 40 -5.27 13.66 13.49
N ALA A 41 -4.52 14.73 13.20
CA ALA A 41 -4.96 15.77 12.26
C ALA A 41 -4.92 15.35 10.78
N ASP A 42 -4.21 14.26 10.48
CA ASP A 42 -4.03 13.66 9.15
C ASP A 42 -5.03 12.53 8.85
N GLU A 43 -5.90 12.18 9.81
CA GLU A 43 -6.91 11.13 9.64
C GLU A 43 -8.27 11.71 9.19
N TYR A 44 -8.85 11.04 8.21
CA TYR A 44 -10.19 11.27 7.70
C TYR A 44 -11.18 10.24 8.27
N PHE A 45 -12.36 10.72 8.61
CA PHE A 45 -13.45 9.93 9.15
C PHE A 45 -14.80 10.43 8.64
N ARG A 46 -15.86 9.67 8.89
CA ARG A 46 -17.24 10.03 8.57
C ARG A 46 -17.99 10.33 9.86
N LEU A 47 -18.81 11.37 9.83
CA LEU A 47 -19.78 11.62 10.90
C LEU A 47 -20.97 10.66 10.78
N ASP A 48 -21.35 10.34 9.54
CA ASP A 48 -22.48 9.50 9.21
C ASP A 48 -22.15 8.53 8.07
N THR A 49 -22.82 7.37 8.09
CA THR A 49 -22.73 6.30 7.08
C THR A 49 -23.85 6.41 6.06
N ASP A 50 -24.85 7.26 6.32
CA ASP A 50 -25.98 7.44 5.42
C ASP A 50 -25.60 8.35 4.24
N GLY A 51 -25.43 7.75 3.05
CA GLY A 51 -25.22 8.49 1.80
C GLY A 51 -24.27 7.80 0.81
N ASP A 52 -23.67 8.61 -0.07
CA ASP A 52 -22.81 8.13 -1.16
C ASP A 52 -21.35 7.84 -0.73
N CYS A 53 -21.03 7.89 0.56
CA CYS A 53 -19.68 7.68 1.12
C CYS A 53 -18.58 8.55 0.51
N ARG A 54 -18.98 9.72 0.00
CA ARG A 54 -18.10 10.71 -0.62
C ARG A 54 -17.64 11.79 0.34
N GLU A 55 -18.44 12.05 1.37
CA GLU A 55 -18.22 13.10 2.36
C GLU A 55 -17.42 12.54 3.53
N VAL A 56 -16.31 13.19 3.85
CA VAL A 56 -15.45 12.87 4.99
C VAL A 56 -14.98 14.14 5.67
N TYR A 57 -14.57 14.01 6.92
CA TYR A 57 -14.14 15.09 7.77
C TYR A 57 -12.74 14.79 8.33
N ARG A 58 -11.98 15.83 8.62
CA ARG A 58 -10.73 15.73 9.39
C ARG A 58 -10.65 16.82 10.44
N CYS A 59 -9.97 16.53 11.53
CA CYS A 59 -9.72 17.50 12.59
C CYS A 59 -8.54 18.42 12.22
N THR A 60 -8.74 19.72 12.35
CA THR A 60 -7.68 20.73 12.17
C THR A 60 -7.59 21.62 13.40
N LYS A 61 -6.50 22.39 13.55
CA LYS A 61 -6.35 23.35 14.67
C LYS A 61 -7.46 24.42 14.72
N SER A 62 -8.15 24.64 13.60
CA SER A 62 -9.27 25.58 13.45
C SER A 62 -10.65 24.92 13.52
N GLY A 63 -10.72 23.65 13.92
CA GLY A 63 -11.96 22.87 13.99
C GLY A 63 -12.09 21.81 12.90
N LEU A 64 -13.32 21.37 12.65
CA LEU A 64 -13.63 20.31 11.70
C LEU A 64 -13.60 20.81 10.26
N LYS A 65 -12.93 20.09 9.37
CA LYS A 65 -12.91 20.39 7.93
C LYS A 65 -13.56 19.28 7.13
N GLU A 66 -14.59 19.65 6.36
CA GLU A 66 -15.25 18.77 5.38
C GLU A 66 -14.42 18.67 4.09
N ILE A 67 -14.32 17.46 3.55
CA ILE A 67 -13.74 17.15 2.24
C ILE A 67 -14.66 16.17 1.52
N GLN A 68 -14.84 16.38 0.21
CA GLN A 68 -15.66 15.52 -0.62
C GLN A 68 -14.85 14.92 -1.78
N CYS A 69 -15.00 13.61 -2.01
CA CYS A 69 -14.38 12.94 -3.14
C CYS A 69 -14.96 13.43 -4.50
N PRO A 70 -14.13 13.49 -5.57
CA PRO A 70 -14.59 13.76 -6.93
C PRO A 70 -15.73 12.83 -7.39
N SER A 71 -16.50 13.28 -8.38
CA SER A 71 -17.65 12.53 -8.90
C SER A 71 -17.26 11.14 -9.42
N GLY A 72 -17.99 10.11 -9.01
CA GLY A 72 -17.74 8.72 -9.39
C GLY A 72 -16.77 7.96 -8.48
N LEU A 73 -16.14 8.65 -7.53
CA LEU A 73 -15.30 8.05 -6.48
C LEU A 73 -16.07 8.00 -5.15
N ALA A 74 -15.68 7.08 -4.28
CA ALA A 74 -16.09 7.00 -2.88
C ALA A 74 -14.82 6.97 -2.02
N PHE A 75 -14.92 7.43 -0.77
CA PHE A 75 -13.77 7.39 0.14
C PHE A 75 -13.59 5.99 0.70
N ASP A 76 -12.36 5.46 0.72
CA ASP A 76 -12.01 4.21 1.40
C ASP A 76 -11.38 4.56 2.75
N ILE A 77 -12.06 4.23 3.85
CA ILE A 77 -11.61 4.56 5.22
C ILE A 77 -10.31 3.87 5.59
N LEU A 78 -10.10 2.63 5.16
CA LEU A 78 -8.91 1.88 5.51
C LEU A 78 -7.69 2.43 4.74
N LYS A 79 -7.86 2.77 3.46
CA LYS A 79 -6.80 3.37 2.62
C LYS A 79 -6.64 4.87 2.82
N GLN A 80 -7.56 5.54 3.51
CA GLN A 80 -7.58 6.99 3.71
C GLN A 80 -7.50 7.79 2.38
N THR A 81 -8.10 7.25 1.30
CA THR A 81 -8.05 7.82 -0.06
C THR A 81 -9.37 7.63 -0.81
N CYS A 82 -9.62 8.44 -1.85
CA CYS A 82 -10.78 8.26 -2.74
C CYS A 82 -10.49 7.17 -3.79
N ASP A 83 -11.29 6.11 -3.83
CA ASP A 83 -11.20 5.00 -4.79
C ASP A 83 -12.52 4.87 -5.56
N TRP A 84 -12.56 4.02 -6.58
CA TRP A 84 -13.75 3.78 -7.39
C TRP A 84 -14.88 3.19 -6.54
N LYS A 85 -16.11 3.71 -6.67
CA LYS A 85 -17.27 3.28 -5.86
C LYS A 85 -17.49 1.76 -5.84
N ALA A 86 -17.17 1.04 -6.92
CA ALA A 86 -17.29 -0.41 -6.99
C ALA A 86 -16.24 -1.19 -6.16
N LYS A 87 -15.13 -0.55 -5.76
CA LYS A 87 -14.05 -1.15 -4.95
C LYS A 87 -14.14 -0.81 -3.47
N VAL A 88 -14.88 0.24 -3.11
CA VAL A 88 -15.05 0.68 -1.72
C VAL A 88 -16.13 -0.18 -1.07
N THR A 89 -15.72 -1.05 -0.16
CA THR A 89 -16.61 -1.98 0.57
C THR A 89 -16.83 -1.59 2.03
N ASN A 90 -16.17 -0.54 2.52
CA ASN A 90 -16.18 -0.06 3.91
C ASN A 90 -16.92 1.28 4.03
N CYS A 91 -18.04 1.41 3.33
CA CYS A 91 -18.86 2.63 3.30
C CYS A 91 -19.66 2.81 4.60
N ASP A 92 -19.97 1.69 5.22
CA ASP A 92 -20.66 1.43 6.47
C ASP A 92 -19.78 1.63 7.72
N GLU A 93 -18.48 1.87 7.54
CA GLU A 93 -17.58 2.23 8.64
C GLU A 93 -17.53 3.76 8.81
N LYS A 94 -17.41 4.24 10.06
CA LYS A 94 -17.25 5.68 10.35
C LYS A 94 -15.79 6.11 10.45
N GLU A 95 -14.93 5.23 10.92
CA GLU A 95 -13.54 5.53 11.18
C GLU A 95 -12.69 4.27 11.07
N LYS A 96 -11.37 4.46 10.98
CA LYS A 96 -10.44 3.33 11.02
C LYS A 96 -10.45 2.75 12.44
N PRO A 97 -10.54 1.41 12.60
CA PRO A 97 -10.52 0.81 13.93
C PRO A 97 -9.22 1.16 14.66
N ARG A 98 -9.35 1.74 15.86
CA ARG A 98 -8.21 2.04 16.72
C ARG A 98 -7.67 0.77 17.34
N LYS A 99 -6.55 0.32 16.80
CA LYS A 99 -5.80 -0.83 17.28
C LYS A 99 -4.88 -0.41 18.43
N VAL A 100 -4.95 -1.15 19.54
CA VAL A 100 -4.04 -0.95 20.68
C VAL A 100 -2.63 -1.36 20.24
N LYS A 101 -1.65 -0.50 20.45
CA LYS A 101 -0.25 -0.78 20.09
C LYS A 101 0.51 -1.36 21.30
N PRO A 102 1.51 -2.22 21.05
CA PRO A 102 2.34 -2.77 22.11
C PRO A 102 3.31 -1.70 22.66
N ILE A 103 3.70 -1.84 23.92
CA ILE A 103 4.55 -0.86 24.61
C ILE A 103 6.02 -1.28 24.44
N LEU A 104 6.56 -1.02 23.25
CA LEU A 104 7.91 -1.48 22.87
C LEU A 104 9.04 -0.49 23.22
N LYS A 105 8.74 0.80 23.33
CA LYS A 105 9.73 1.87 23.56
C LYS A 105 9.50 2.50 24.93
N THR A 106 10.30 2.10 25.91
CA THR A 106 10.26 2.63 27.28
C THR A 106 11.65 2.98 27.77
N ASP A 107 11.75 3.98 28.65
CA ASP A 107 13.03 4.40 29.25
C ASP A 107 13.64 3.32 30.15
N GLU A 108 12.79 2.47 30.74
CA GLU A 108 13.18 1.29 31.51
C GLU A 108 12.49 0.04 30.93
N PRO A 109 13.19 -1.11 30.82
CA PRO A 109 12.61 -2.32 30.28
C PRO A 109 11.51 -2.87 31.20
N ILE A 110 10.26 -2.89 30.71
CA ILE A 110 9.10 -3.46 31.43
C ILE A 110 9.25 -4.98 31.58
N CYS A 111 9.75 -5.63 30.52
CA CYS A 111 9.86 -7.07 30.40
C CYS A 111 11.34 -7.53 30.44
N PRO A 112 11.62 -8.77 30.89
CA PRO A 112 12.96 -9.35 30.84
C PRO A 112 13.45 -9.56 29.39
N GLU A 113 14.75 -9.78 29.21
CA GLU A 113 15.36 -10.01 27.89
C GLU A 113 14.65 -11.14 27.12
N GLY A 114 14.41 -10.91 25.82
CA GLY A 114 13.70 -11.84 24.94
C GLY A 114 12.16 -11.72 24.98
N LYS A 115 11.61 -10.88 25.86
CA LYS A 115 10.17 -10.64 25.95
C LYS A 115 9.81 -9.20 25.58
N LEU A 116 8.62 -9.03 25.01
CA LEU A 116 8.04 -7.74 24.63
C LEU A 116 6.71 -7.55 25.34
N SER A 117 6.34 -6.28 25.57
CA SER A 117 5.13 -5.95 26.32
C SER A 117 3.95 -5.63 25.40
N CYS A 118 2.81 -6.27 25.68
CA CYS A 118 1.51 -5.96 25.13
C CYS A 118 1.05 -4.55 25.58
N GLY A 119 0.01 -4.02 24.95
CA GLY A 119 -0.60 -2.73 25.30
C GLY A 119 -1.23 -2.73 26.70
N ASP A 120 -1.62 -3.90 27.21
CA ASP A 120 -2.12 -4.12 28.57
C ASP A 120 -1.00 -4.32 29.63
N GLY A 121 0.26 -4.36 29.20
CA GLY A 121 1.43 -4.58 30.05
C GLY A 121 1.80 -6.05 30.29
N GLU A 122 1.12 -7.01 29.66
CA GLU A 122 1.52 -8.42 29.69
C GLU A 122 2.83 -8.65 28.89
N CYS A 123 3.73 -9.50 29.40
CA CYS A 123 5.00 -9.80 28.74
C CYS A 123 4.94 -11.15 28.02
N LEU A 124 5.05 -11.12 26.69
CA LEU A 124 5.08 -12.31 25.83
C LEU A 124 6.45 -12.46 25.14
N ASP A 125 6.74 -13.66 24.62
CA ASP A 125 7.98 -13.93 23.90
C ASP A 125 8.00 -13.16 22.56
N LYS A 126 9.17 -12.67 22.16
CA LYS A 126 9.33 -11.80 20.98
C LYS A 126 8.80 -12.45 19.69
N GLU A 127 8.92 -13.77 19.55
CA GLU A 127 8.46 -14.54 18.40
C GLU A 127 6.93 -14.63 18.28
N LEU A 128 6.20 -14.28 19.33
CA LEU A 128 4.74 -14.24 19.32
C LEU A 128 4.20 -12.94 18.73
N PHE A 129 5.02 -11.90 18.60
CA PHE A 129 4.62 -10.64 17.97
C PHE A 129 4.65 -10.77 16.45
N CYS A 130 3.61 -10.28 15.79
CA CYS A 130 3.50 -10.28 14.32
C CYS A 130 3.57 -11.67 13.68
N ASN A 131 3.04 -12.68 14.37
CA ASN A 131 3.00 -14.05 13.90
C ASN A 131 1.68 -14.40 13.17
N GLY A 132 0.75 -13.44 13.08
CA GLY A 132 -0.57 -13.60 12.45
C GLY A 132 -1.64 -14.17 13.37
N LYS A 133 -1.38 -14.30 14.68
CA LYS A 133 -2.32 -14.80 15.70
C LYS A 133 -2.33 -13.84 16.90
N PRO A 134 -3.51 -13.44 17.39
CA PRO A 134 -3.59 -12.63 18.60
C PRO A 134 -3.24 -13.48 19.82
N ASP A 135 -2.07 -13.24 20.39
CA ASP A 135 -1.57 -13.84 21.62
C ASP A 135 -1.75 -12.91 22.84
N CYS A 136 -1.73 -11.58 22.65
CA CYS A 136 -2.10 -10.63 23.71
C CYS A 136 -3.62 -10.60 23.93
N LYS A 137 -4.07 -10.35 25.17
CA LYS A 137 -5.51 -10.19 25.47
C LYS A 137 -6.15 -9.00 24.75
N ASP A 138 -5.36 -7.99 24.44
CA ASP A 138 -5.74 -6.76 23.73
C ASP A 138 -5.36 -6.79 22.24
N GLU A 139 -4.89 -7.94 21.74
CA GLU A 139 -4.44 -8.17 20.35
C GLU A 139 -3.34 -7.19 19.89
N SER A 140 -2.63 -6.55 20.82
CA SER A 140 -1.64 -5.52 20.52
C SER A 140 -0.38 -6.06 19.85
N ASP A 141 -0.08 -7.34 20.02
CA ASP A 141 1.01 -8.07 19.38
C ASP A 141 0.95 -8.07 17.85
N GLU A 142 -0.26 -7.94 17.27
CA GLU A 142 -0.50 -7.96 15.83
C GLU A 142 -0.75 -6.56 15.23
N ASN A 143 -0.60 -5.51 16.05
CA ASN A 143 -0.99 -4.15 15.68
C ASN A 143 0.19 -3.23 15.32
N ALA A 144 1.43 -3.73 15.42
CA ALA A 144 2.65 -2.99 15.09
C ALA A 144 3.54 -3.72 14.07
N CYS A 145 2.94 -4.42 13.09
CA CYS A 145 3.65 -5.28 12.14
C CYS A 145 3.98 -4.59 10.81
N SER A 146 4.25 -3.29 10.86
CA SER A 146 4.69 -2.53 9.68
C SER A 146 6.19 -2.71 9.47
N VAL A 147 6.69 -2.45 8.26
CA VAL A 147 8.13 -2.56 7.94
C VAL A 147 9.00 -1.75 8.92
N ASP A 148 8.48 -0.62 9.43
CA ASP A 148 9.21 0.28 10.32
C ASP A 148 8.98 0.00 11.81
N ASP A 149 7.79 -0.46 12.18
CA ASP A 149 7.37 -0.62 13.59
C ASP A 149 7.52 -2.07 14.12
N ASP A 150 7.75 -3.04 13.24
CA ASP A 150 7.85 -4.45 13.61
C ASP A 150 9.04 -4.71 14.55
N PRO A 151 8.80 -5.24 15.77
CA PRO A 151 9.88 -5.57 16.71
C PRO A 151 10.80 -6.71 16.24
N ASN A 152 10.31 -7.56 15.36
CA ASN A 152 11.00 -8.67 14.71
C ASN A 152 11.68 -8.26 13.38
N ARG A 153 11.64 -6.98 13.01
CA ARG A 153 12.30 -6.51 11.80
C ARG A 153 13.80 -6.83 11.80
N ALA A 154 14.34 -7.07 10.61
CA ALA A 154 15.77 -7.19 10.43
C ALA A 154 16.49 -5.91 10.92
N PRO A 155 17.66 -6.04 11.56
CA PRO A 155 18.43 -4.87 11.95
C PRO A 155 18.87 -4.06 10.73
N GLU A 156 19.22 -2.80 10.96
CA GLU A 156 19.86 -2.00 9.92
C GLU A 156 21.16 -2.67 9.46
N CYS A 157 21.53 -2.43 8.20
CA CYS A 157 22.72 -3.02 7.61
C CYS A 157 23.98 -2.68 8.43
N ASP A 158 24.62 -3.71 8.98
CA ASP A 158 25.96 -3.63 9.57
C ASP A 158 27.00 -4.23 8.60
N PRO A 159 27.83 -3.38 7.96
CA PRO A 159 28.87 -3.83 7.03
C PRO A 159 29.97 -4.69 7.68
N THR A 160 30.08 -4.72 9.01
CA THR A 160 31.09 -5.53 9.71
C THR A 160 30.64 -6.98 9.87
N GLN A 161 29.32 -7.22 9.94
CA GLN A 161 28.73 -8.56 10.02
C GLN A 161 28.33 -9.11 8.65
N CYS A 162 28.00 -8.22 7.71
CA CYS A 162 27.58 -8.58 6.35
C CYS A 162 28.76 -8.52 5.38
N ALA A 163 29.42 -9.66 5.15
CA ALA A 163 30.56 -9.78 4.26
C ALA A 163 30.30 -10.69 3.05
N LEU A 164 30.90 -10.33 1.90
CA LEU A 164 30.86 -11.12 0.67
C LEU A 164 31.58 -12.48 0.85
N PRO A 165 31.16 -13.55 0.15
CA PRO A 165 30.16 -13.58 -0.93
C PRO A 165 28.70 -13.80 -0.47
N ASP A 166 28.51 -14.16 0.80
CA ASP A 166 27.20 -14.62 1.29
C ASP A 166 26.26 -13.47 1.66
N CYS A 167 26.82 -12.33 2.06
CA CYS A 167 26.05 -11.15 2.44
C CYS A 167 26.60 -9.88 1.77
N PHE A 168 25.68 -9.08 1.23
CA PHE A 168 25.97 -7.74 0.76
C PHE A 168 24.85 -6.80 1.19
N CYS A 169 25.18 -5.74 1.91
CA CYS A 169 24.24 -4.70 2.27
C CYS A 169 24.92 -3.32 2.26
N SER A 170 24.12 -2.27 2.13
CA SER A 170 24.53 -0.89 2.37
C SER A 170 23.37 -0.12 2.98
N ALA A 171 23.65 0.96 3.71
CA ALA A 171 22.62 1.75 4.40
C ALA A 171 21.46 2.17 3.46
N ASP A 172 21.78 2.59 2.24
CA ASP A 172 20.80 3.08 1.26
C ASP A 172 20.60 2.14 0.05
N GLY A 173 21.28 0.99 0.00
CA GLY A 173 21.24 0.08 -1.14
C GLY A 173 21.98 0.55 -2.41
N THR A 174 22.68 1.70 -2.38
CA THR A 174 23.29 2.33 -3.57
C THR A 174 24.79 2.09 -3.72
N ARG A 175 25.47 1.51 -2.72
CA ARG A 175 26.92 1.31 -2.78
C ARG A 175 27.29 0.18 -3.73
N ILE A 176 28.43 0.34 -4.41
CA ILE A 176 28.98 -0.68 -5.31
C ILE A 176 29.66 -1.78 -4.46
N PRO A 177 29.37 -3.08 -4.70
CA PRO A 177 30.07 -4.18 -4.05
C PRO A 177 31.59 -4.11 -4.24
N GLY A 178 32.35 -4.33 -3.16
CA GLY A 178 33.81 -4.30 -3.19
C GLY A 178 34.43 -2.90 -3.32
N ALA A 179 33.64 -1.82 -3.21
CA ALA A 179 34.10 -0.42 -3.31
C ALA A 179 34.89 -0.11 -4.60
N ILE A 180 34.46 -0.71 -5.71
CA ILE A 180 35.04 -0.48 -7.04
C ILE A 180 34.55 0.88 -7.56
N GLU A 181 35.43 1.61 -8.26
CA GLU A 181 35.07 2.88 -8.89
C GLU A 181 34.01 2.68 -9.98
N PRO A 182 32.98 3.56 -10.08
CA PRO A 182 31.88 3.39 -11.04
C PRO A 182 32.32 3.23 -12.49
N THR A 183 33.46 3.82 -12.88
CA THR A 183 34.03 3.73 -14.23
C THR A 183 34.58 2.36 -14.59
N GLN A 184 34.84 1.52 -13.59
CA GLN A 184 35.37 0.17 -13.75
C GLN A 184 34.27 -0.90 -13.61
N VAL A 185 33.07 -0.51 -13.18
CA VAL A 185 31.96 -1.45 -12.99
C VAL A 185 31.34 -1.79 -14.35
N PRO A 186 31.26 -3.08 -14.73
CA PRO A 186 30.51 -3.46 -15.93
C PRO A 186 29.01 -3.21 -15.70
N GLN A 187 28.39 -2.43 -16.59
CA GLN A 187 26.95 -2.24 -16.56
C GLN A 187 26.25 -3.55 -16.90
N MET A 188 25.57 -4.13 -15.93
CA MET A 188 24.71 -5.31 -16.13
C MET A 188 23.31 -4.87 -16.53
N ILE A 189 22.71 -5.57 -17.49
CA ILE A 189 21.32 -5.38 -17.91
C ILE A 189 20.65 -6.76 -17.89
N THR A 190 19.63 -6.92 -17.06
CA THR A 190 18.87 -8.16 -16.92
C THR A 190 17.56 -8.07 -17.70
N ILE A 191 17.51 -8.73 -18.86
CA ILE A 191 16.29 -8.84 -19.66
C ILE A 191 15.45 -9.98 -19.07
N THR A 192 14.25 -9.66 -18.61
CA THR A 192 13.34 -10.62 -17.98
C THR A 192 12.05 -10.78 -18.76
N PHE A 193 11.53 -12.01 -18.80
CA PHE A 193 10.21 -12.31 -19.35
C PHE A 193 9.38 -13.05 -18.31
N ASN A 194 8.16 -12.58 -18.08
CA ASN A 194 7.25 -13.13 -17.09
C ASN A 194 6.08 -13.83 -17.80
N GLY A 195 5.64 -14.98 -17.26
CA GLY A 195 4.45 -15.68 -17.71
C GLY A 195 4.74 -17.03 -18.36
N ALA A 196 3.80 -17.50 -19.20
CA ALA A 196 3.88 -18.82 -19.81
C ALA A 196 4.79 -18.81 -21.05
N VAL A 197 5.63 -19.84 -21.21
CA VAL A 197 6.46 -20.02 -22.42
C VAL A 197 5.79 -21.04 -23.31
N ASN A 198 5.38 -20.65 -24.52
CA ASN A 198 4.61 -21.50 -25.42
C ASN A 198 4.90 -21.17 -26.89
N VAL A 199 4.12 -21.74 -27.80
CA VAL A 199 4.28 -21.52 -29.25
C VAL A 199 3.99 -20.09 -29.69
N ASP A 200 3.27 -19.31 -28.89
CA ASP A 200 2.89 -17.93 -29.25
C ASP A 200 4.06 -16.96 -29.08
N ASN A 201 5.01 -17.26 -28.19
CA ASN A 201 6.13 -16.37 -27.85
C ASN A 201 7.52 -16.92 -28.17
N ILE A 202 7.62 -18.21 -28.51
CA ILE A 202 8.92 -18.82 -28.79
C ILE A 202 9.61 -18.17 -29.99
N ASP A 203 8.88 -17.86 -31.06
CA ASP A 203 9.44 -17.22 -32.26
C ASP A 203 10.06 -15.86 -31.94
N LEU A 204 9.41 -15.09 -31.05
CA LEU A 204 9.94 -13.81 -30.57
C LEU A 204 11.24 -14.00 -29.78
N TYR A 205 11.32 -15.03 -28.94
CA TYR A 205 12.55 -15.31 -28.18
C TYR A 205 13.69 -15.73 -29.11
N GLU A 206 13.40 -16.48 -30.17
CA GLU A 206 14.40 -16.86 -31.17
C GLU A 206 14.91 -15.65 -31.95
N ASP A 207 14.05 -14.70 -32.29
CA ASP A 207 14.44 -13.45 -32.96
C ASP A 207 15.34 -12.57 -32.07
N ILE A 208 15.01 -12.47 -30.77
CA ILE A 208 15.79 -11.69 -29.81
C ILE A 208 17.13 -12.38 -29.50
N PHE A 209 17.11 -13.69 -29.29
CA PHE A 209 18.24 -14.51 -28.87
C PHE A 209 18.80 -15.38 -30.00
N ASN A 210 18.87 -14.81 -31.20
CA ASN A 210 19.31 -15.49 -32.43
C ASN A 210 20.81 -15.84 -32.49
N GLY A 211 21.57 -15.58 -31.42
CA GLY A 211 23.02 -15.81 -31.33
C GLY A 211 23.90 -14.77 -32.04
N GLN A 212 23.33 -13.84 -32.79
CA GLN A 212 24.07 -12.75 -33.43
C GLN A 212 24.41 -11.61 -32.44
N ARG A 213 23.57 -11.43 -31.43
CA ARG A 213 23.79 -10.44 -30.37
C ARG A 213 24.75 -11.01 -29.32
N GLN A 214 25.93 -10.40 -29.22
CA GLN A 214 27.01 -10.84 -28.32
C GLN A 214 27.39 -9.75 -27.34
N ASN A 215 27.76 -10.17 -26.13
CA ASN A 215 28.38 -9.32 -25.12
C ASN A 215 29.84 -9.00 -25.47
N PRO A 216 30.48 -8.03 -24.80
CA PRO A 216 31.90 -7.69 -25.03
C PRO A 216 32.88 -8.87 -24.85
N ASN A 217 32.47 -9.93 -24.16
CA ASN A 217 33.25 -11.16 -23.98
C ASN A 217 33.07 -12.20 -25.12
N GLY A 218 32.27 -11.90 -26.15
CA GLY A 218 31.97 -12.79 -27.28
C GLY A 218 30.88 -13.84 -27.01
N CYS A 219 30.33 -13.90 -25.80
CA CYS A 219 29.20 -14.79 -25.49
C CYS A 219 27.89 -14.19 -26.00
N SER A 220 26.95 -15.03 -26.43
CA SER A 220 25.60 -14.56 -26.76
C SER A 220 24.91 -13.94 -25.54
N ILE A 221 24.10 -12.90 -25.78
CA ILE A 221 23.29 -12.28 -24.72
C ILE A 221 22.34 -13.30 -24.09
N LYS A 222 22.04 -13.11 -22.80
CA LYS A 222 21.16 -14.00 -22.02
C LYS A 222 19.99 -13.21 -21.45
N GLY A 223 19.00 -13.95 -21.00
CA GLY A 223 17.79 -13.43 -20.39
C GLY A 223 17.30 -14.41 -19.33
N THR A 224 16.44 -13.92 -18.45
CA THR A 224 15.87 -14.68 -17.34
C THR A 224 14.36 -14.81 -17.55
N PHE A 225 13.86 -16.03 -17.52
CA PHE A 225 12.45 -16.34 -17.76
C PHE A 225 11.80 -16.73 -16.44
N PHE A 226 10.89 -15.90 -15.94
CA PHE A 226 10.02 -16.20 -14.81
C PHE A 226 8.79 -16.93 -15.33
N VAL A 227 8.86 -18.26 -15.32
CA VAL A 227 7.90 -19.14 -15.98
C VAL A 227 6.74 -19.51 -15.05
N SER A 228 5.51 -19.26 -15.50
CA SER A 228 4.30 -19.76 -14.83
C SER A 228 3.89 -21.12 -15.40
N HIS A 229 3.22 -21.96 -14.61
CA HIS A 229 2.88 -23.33 -15.04
C HIS A 229 1.81 -23.36 -16.14
N LYS A 230 0.74 -22.57 -15.98
CA LYS A 230 -0.44 -22.62 -16.84
C LYS A 230 -0.07 -22.27 -18.30
N TYR A 231 -0.40 -23.16 -19.24
CA TYR A 231 -0.12 -23.03 -20.68
C TYR A 231 1.35 -23.06 -21.10
N THR A 232 2.28 -23.41 -20.21
CA THR A 232 3.71 -23.53 -20.55
C THR A 232 4.03 -24.85 -21.23
N ASN A 233 4.82 -24.78 -22.30
CA ASN A 233 5.48 -25.91 -22.93
C ASN A 233 6.87 -26.13 -22.33
N TYR A 234 7.00 -27.13 -21.45
CA TYR A 234 8.26 -27.45 -20.77
C TYR A 234 9.38 -27.91 -21.70
N SER A 235 9.07 -28.42 -22.90
CA SER A 235 10.10 -28.76 -23.89
C SER A 235 10.79 -27.50 -24.42
N ALA A 236 10.02 -26.42 -24.64
CA ALA A 236 10.55 -25.12 -25.03
C ALA A 236 11.38 -24.50 -23.90
N VAL A 237 10.90 -24.60 -22.65
CA VAL A 237 11.65 -24.14 -21.46
C VAL A 237 12.98 -24.88 -21.32
N GLN A 238 12.99 -26.19 -21.55
CA GLN A 238 14.22 -26.99 -21.55
C GLN A 238 15.20 -26.51 -22.63
N ASP A 239 14.71 -26.17 -23.82
CA ASP A 239 15.56 -25.66 -24.90
C ASP A 239 16.13 -24.28 -24.58
N LEU A 240 15.34 -23.37 -23.98
CA LEU A 240 15.82 -22.07 -23.50
C LEU A 240 16.94 -22.25 -22.45
N HIS A 241 16.74 -23.16 -21.47
CA HIS A 241 17.77 -23.48 -20.50
C HIS A 241 19.03 -24.06 -21.16
N ARG A 242 18.87 -24.96 -22.14
CA ARG A 242 19.99 -25.55 -22.91
C ARG A 242 20.80 -24.49 -23.67
N ARG A 243 20.15 -23.43 -24.16
CA ARG A 243 20.81 -22.27 -24.79
C ARG A 243 21.50 -21.34 -23.77
N GLY A 244 21.36 -21.62 -22.47
CA GLY A 244 22.03 -20.92 -21.37
C GLY A 244 21.24 -19.77 -20.77
N HIS A 245 19.93 -19.67 -21.06
CA HIS A 245 19.04 -18.72 -20.39
C HIS A 245 18.71 -19.20 -18.97
N GLU A 246 18.49 -18.26 -18.06
CA GLU A 246 18.06 -18.56 -16.69
C GLU A 246 16.56 -18.84 -16.66
N ILE A 247 16.15 -19.90 -15.97
CA ILE A 247 14.75 -20.26 -15.77
C ILE A 247 14.43 -20.12 -14.29
N SER A 248 13.47 -19.25 -13.99
CA SER A 248 13.00 -18.93 -12.65
C SER A 248 11.50 -19.21 -12.55
N VAL A 249 10.99 -19.27 -11.32
CA VAL A 249 9.59 -19.62 -11.05
C VAL A 249 8.69 -18.39 -11.00
N PHE A 250 7.50 -18.48 -11.61
CA PHE A 250 6.47 -17.44 -11.55
C PHE A 250 5.11 -18.02 -11.15
N SER A 251 5.13 -18.78 -10.07
CA SER A 251 3.99 -19.50 -9.49
C SER A 251 3.36 -20.56 -10.40
N LEU A 252 2.53 -21.43 -9.82
CA LEU A 252 1.74 -22.39 -10.59
C LEU A 252 0.45 -21.76 -11.13
N THR A 253 -0.29 -21.08 -10.26
CA THR A 253 -1.66 -20.65 -10.52
C THR A 253 -1.74 -19.30 -11.22
N HIS A 254 -0.78 -18.40 -10.96
CA HIS A 254 -0.80 -17.02 -11.39
C HIS A 254 -2.20 -16.38 -11.17
N LYS A 255 -2.73 -16.53 -9.95
CA LYS A 255 -4.03 -15.97 -9.56
C LYS A 255 -4.01 -14.45 -9.72
N ASP A 256 -5.07 -13.93 -10.32
CA ASP A 256 -5.23 -12.50 -10.59
C ASP A 256 -5.55 -11.68 -9.33
N ASP A 257 -6.04 -12.32 -8.27
CA ASP A 257 -6.34 -11.65 -7.00
C ASP A 257 -5.04 -11.32 -6.24
N PRO A 258 -4.67 -10.04 -6.06
CA PRO A 258 -3.46 -9.66 -5.33
C PRO A 258 -3.52 -10.02 -3.85
N ASN A 259 -4.72 -10.01 -3.26
CA ASN A 259 -4.90 -10.28 -1.83
C ASN A 259 -4.52 -11.72 -1.49
N TYR A 260 -4.68 -12.64 -2.43
CA TYR A 260 -4.23 -14.02 -2.31
C TYR A 260 -2.72 -14.10 -2.01
N TRP A 261 -1.91 -13.35 -2.76
CA TRP A 261 -0.45 -13.35 -2.61
C TRP A 261 0.00 -12.63 -1.35
N SER A 262 -0.67 -11.54 -0.98
CA SER A 262 -0.34 -10.78 0.24
C SER A 262 -0.74 -11.50 1.53
N SER A 263 -1.82 -12.29 1.51
CA SER A 263 -2.32 -13.02 2.68
C SER A 263 -1.77 -14.45 2.80
N GLY A 264 -1.14 -14.99 1.76
CA GLY A 264 -0.58 -16.34 1.76
C GLY A 264 -1.61 -17.46 1.94
N SER A 265 -2.86 -17.24 1.50
CA SER A 265 -3.98 -18.18 1.65
C SER A 265 -4.09 -19.25 0.56
#